data_AF-A0A099L591-F1
#
_entry.id   AF-A0A099L591-F1
#
_cell.length_a   1.000
_cell.length_b   1.000
_cell.length_c   1.000
_cell.angle_alpha   90.00
_cell.angle_beta   90.00
_cell.angle_gamma   90.00
#
_symmetry.space_group_name_H-M   'P 1'
#
loop_
_entity.id
_entity.type
_entity.pdbx_description
1 polymer ?
#
loop_
_entity_poly.entity_id
_entity_poly.type
_entity_poly.pdbx_seq_one_letter_code
_entity_poly.pdbx_strand_id
1 'polypeptide(L)'
;MSGKNTQVNFNLANPIQFLALGFGSGLAPKAPGTFGTLAAVPLFLLMSGLTPLIYGLLVLVVCLAGIYICGKAASDVGVHDHGAIVWDEFAGFFITMFMVPISWQSVTVGFILFRLFDIAKPWPISIADKKLTGGFGIMFDDVLAGLFALIIMHLIF
;
A
#
# COMPACT_ATOMS: atom_id res chain seq x y z
N MET A 1 20.90 17.46 -24.83
CA MET A 1 19.83 18.30 -24.26
C MET A 1 19.60 17.81 -22.84
N SER A 2 19.99 18.61 -21.85
CA SER A 2 19.93 18.25 -20.42
C SER A 2 18.46 18.08 -20.02
N GLY A 3 18.07 16.85 -19.66
CA GLY A 3 16.72 16.54 -19.18
C GLY A 3 16.44 17.38 -17.94
N LYS A 4 15.47 18.29 -18.04
CA LYS A 4 14.96 18.99 -16.86
C LYS A 4 14.53 17.92 -15.85
N ASN A 5 15.17 17.93 -14.70
CA ASN A 5 14.75 17.19 -13.53
C ASN A 5 13.41 17.80 -13.11
N THR A 6 12.30 17.28 -13.66
CA THR A 6 10.96 17.75 -13.29
C THR A 6 10.75 17.35 -11.84
N GLN A 7 11.01 18.26 -10.91
CA GLN A 7 10.70 18.03 -9.51
C GLN A 7 9.21 17.77 -9.40
N VAL A 8 8.87 16.54 -9.04
CA VAL A 8 7.50 16.11 -8.79
C VAL A 8 7.04 16.82 -7.52
N ASN A 9 6.12 17.75 -7.66
CA ASN A 9 5.62 18.57 -6.55
C ASN A 9 4.23 18.10 -6.14
N PHE A 10 4.16 17.39 -5.02
CA PHE A 10 2.90 17.06 -4.38
C PHE A 10 2.41 18.22 -3.49
N ASN A 11 1.09 18.33 -3.36
CA ASN A 11 0.39 19.31 -2.55
C ASN A 11 -0.46 18.61 -1.47
N LEU A 12 0.02 18.61 -0.22
CA LEU A 12 -0.69 18.00 0.91
C LEU A 12 -2.01 18.70 1.27
N ALA A 13 -2.28 19.92 0.74
CA ALA A 13 -3.59 20.55 0.90
C ALA A 13 -4.66 19.92 -0.03
N ASN A 14 -4.24 19.19 -1.07
CA ASN A 14 -5.15 18.39 -1.87
C ASN A 14 -5.46 17.09 -1.12
N PRO A 15 -6.72 16.81 -0.75
CA PRO A 15 -7.07 15.63 0.04
C PRO A 15 -6.71 14.31 -0.65
N ILE A 16 -6.74 14.25 -1.98
CA ILE A 16 -6.38 13.04 -2.74
C ILE A 16 -4.88 12.78 -2.60
N GLN A 17 -4.04 13.81 -2.76
CA GLN A 17 -2.59 13.65 -2.64
C GLN A 17 -2.18 13.44 -1.18
N PHE A 18 -2.87 14.05 -0.22
CA PHE A 18 -2.65 13.79 1.20
C PHE A 18 -2.89 12.31 1.55
N LEU A 19 -3.97 11.72 1.06
CA LEU A 19 -4.25 10.29 1.22
C LEU A 19 -3.23 9.44 0.45
N ALA A 20 -3.00 9.73 -0.83
CA ALA A 20 -2.05 8.98 -1.67
C ALA A 20 -0.65 8.91 -1.05
N LEU A 21 -0.20 9.98 -0.40
CA LEU A 21 1.10 10.05 0.28
C LEU A 21 1.11 9.46 1.70
N GLY A 22 0.06 8.72 2.10
CA GLY A 22 -0.01 8.09 3.42
C GLY A 22 0.02 9.11 4.56
N PHE A 23 -0.73 10.21 4.44
CA PHE A 23 -0.73 11.33 5.39
C PHE A 23 0.65 12.02 5.53
N GLY A 24 1.49 11.89 4.49
CA GLY A 24 2.84 12.45 4.42
C GLY A 24 3.95 11.44 4.71
N SER A 25 3.65 10.20 5.09
CA SER A 25 4.67 9.16 5.31
C SER A 25 5.45 8.83 4.04
N GLY A 26 4.81 8.92 2.88
CA GLY A 26 5.43 8.72 1.57
C GLY A 26 6.44 9.81 1.18
N LEU A 27 6.54 10.90 1.95
CA LEU A 27 7.58 11.92 1.74
C LEU A 27 8.90 11.60 2.46
N ALA A 28 9.00 10.43 3.11
CA ALA A 28 10.23 10.02 3.76
C ALA A 28 11.40 9.95 2.75
N PRO A 29 12.60 10.44 3.11
CA PRO A 29 13.71 10.58 2.16
C PRO A 29 14.32 9.24 1.72
N LYS A 30 14.05 8.15 2.46
CA LYS A 30 14.57 6.81 2.20
C LYS A 30 13.47 5.80 2.45
N ALA A 31 13.36 4.83 1.54
CA ALA A 31 12.36 3.76 1.58
C ALA A 31 10.94 4.24 1.95
N PRO A 32 10.32 5.14 1.16
CA PRO A 32 9.01 5.69 1.50
C PRO A 32 7.94 4.63 1.71
N GLY A 33 7.95 3.54 0.94
CA GLY A 33 7.05 2.40 1.14
C GLY A 33 7.11 1.84 2.57
N THR A 34 8.31 1.68 3.14
CA THR A 34 8.48 1.25 4.55
C THR A 34 7.80 2.22 5.53
N PHE A 35 7.93 3.53 5.31
CA PHE A 35 7.26 4.53 6.14
C PHE A 35 5.75 4.56 5.89
N GLY A 36 5.30 4.29 4.66
CA GLY A 36 3.90 4.04 4.31
C GLY A 36 3.30 2.88 5.09
N THR A 37 3.90 1.69 4.98
CA THR A 37 3.47 0.51 5.74
C THR A 37 3.53 0.76 7.25
N LEU A 38 4.53 1.48 7.74
CA LEU A 38 4.63 1.81 9.16
C LEU A 38 3.48 2.74 9.61
N ALA A 39 3.10 3.70 8.78
CA ALA A 39 1.95 4.57 9.02
C ALA A 39 0.60 3.82 8.90
N ALA A 40 0.55 2.69 8.20
CA ALA A 40 -0.61 1.81 8.18
C ALA A 40 -0.83 1.07 9.52
N VAL A 41 0.24 0.77 10.28
CA VAL A 41 0.14 -0.01 11.53
C VAL A 41 -0.83 0.59 12.56
N PRO A 42 -0.76 1.89 12.91
CA PRO A 42 -1.74 2.50 13.83
C PRO A 42 -3.19 2.40 13.32
N LEU A 43 -3.42 2.59 12.02
CA LEU A 43 -4.77 2.49 11.45
C LEU A 43 -5.30 1.06 11.49
N PHE A 44 -4.45 0.08 11.19
CA PHE A 44 -4.76 -1.34 11.38
C PHE A 44 -5.18 -1.61 12.84
N LEU A 45 -4.39 -1.15 13.82
CA LEU A 45 -4.68 -1.38 15.24
C LEU A 45 -6.03 -0.78 15.65
N LEU A 46 -6.40 0.39 15.14
CA LEU A 46 -7.72 1.00 15.35
C LEU A 46 -8.86 0.16 14.75
N MET A 47 -8.62 -0.48 13.60
CA MET A 47 -9.59 -1.34 12.91
C MET A 47 -9.62 -2.78 13.45
N SER A 48 -8.62 -3.17 14.23
CA SER A 48 -8.37 -4.57 14.58
C SER A 48 -9.45 -5.21 15.47
N GLY A 49 -10.22 -4.40 16.21
CA GLY A 49 -11.36 -4.86 17.02
C GLY A 49 -12.67 -5.01 16.25
N LEU A 50 -12.70 -4.74 14.94
CA LEU A 50 -13.89 -4.87 14.12
C LEU A 50 -14.24 -6.34 13.84
N THR A 51 -15.51 -6.60 13.56
CA THR A 51 -15.89 -7.94 13.08
C THR A 51 -15.24 -8.23 11.73
N PRO A 52 -14.95 -9.50 11.39
CA PRO A 52 -14.33 -9.86 10.12
C PRO A 52 -15.06 -9.29 8.90
N LEU A 53 -16.41 -9.27 8.94
CA LEU A 53 -17.23 -8.69 7.88
C LEU A 53 -16.97 -7.19 7.71
N ILE A 54 -17.00 -6.42 8.80
CA ILE A 54 -16.81 -4.95 8.73
C ILE A 54 -15.38 -4.63 8.31
N TYR A 55 -14.39 -5.32 8.88
CA TYR A 55 -12.99 -5.16 8.49
C TYR A 55 -12.80 -5.45 7.00
N GLY A 56 -13.32 -6.59 6.51
CA GLY A 56 -13.19 -6.98 5.10
C GLY A 56 -13.85 -5.98 4.15
N LEU A 57 -15.03 -5.44 4.52
CA LEU A 57 -15.69 -4.38 3.75
C LEU A 57 -14.88 -3.08 3.73
N LEU A 58 -14.27 -2.68 4.85
CA LEU A 58 -13.40 -1.50 4.90
C LEU A 58 -12.15 -1.70 4.04
N VAL A 59 -11.50 -2.85 4.12
CA VAL A 59 -10.33 -3.16 3.27
C VAL A 59 -10.72 -3.13 1.80
N LEU A 60 -11.87 -3.70 1.43
CA LEU A 60 -12.38 -3.62 0.06
C LEU A 60 -12.57 -2.17 -0.39
N VAL A 61 -13.15 -1.31 0.46
CA VAL A 61 -13.29 0.13 0.18
C VAL A 61 -11.93 0.80 0.04
N VAL A 62 -10.95 0.51 0.91
CA VAL A 62 -9.58 1.03 0.83
C VAL A 62 -8.93 0.65 -0.50
N CYS A 63 -9.08 -0.60 -0.95
CA CYS A 63 -8.54 -1.07 -2.22
C CYS A 63 -9.22 -0.37 -3.42
N LEU A 64 -10.55 -0.31 -3.44
CA LEU A 64 -11.29 0.30 -4.54
C LEU A 64 -11.06 1.81 -4.63
N ALA A 65 -11.06 2.51 -3.48
CA ALA A 65 -10.73 3.92 -3.40
C ALA A 65 -9.27 4.19 -3.82
N GLY A 66 -8.36 3.28 -3.44
CA GLY A 66 -6.94 3.35 -3.78
C GLY A 66 -6.68 3.43 -5.28
N ILE A 67 -7.45 2.69 -6.10
CA ILE A 67 -7.31 2.73 -7.57
C ILE A 67 -7.49 4.17 -8.08
N TYR A 68 -8.48 4.89 -7.56
CA TYR A 68 -8.69 6.28 -7.91
C TYR A 68 -7.65 7.21 -7.26
N ILE A 69 -7.37 7.04 -5.96
CA ILE A 69 -6.46 7.91 -5.19
C ILE A 69 -5.05 7.88 -5.78
N CYS A 70 -4.47 6.68 -5.95
CA CYS A 70 -3.14 6.50 -6.51
C CYS A 70 -3.07 6.98 -7.97
N GLY A 71 -4.05 6.58 -8.79
CA GLY A 71 -4.09 6.96 -10.21
C GLY A 71 -4.23 8.46 -10.42
N LYS A 72 -5.07 9.13 -9.60
CA LYS A 72 -5.27 10.57 -9.67
C LYS A 72 -4.02 11.33 -9.18
N ALA A 73 -3.41 10.91 -8.07
CA ALA A 73 -2.19 11.53 -7.56
C ALA A 73 -1.02 11.41 -8.56
N ALA A 74 -0.83 10.22 -9.16
CA ALA A 74 0.17 10.00 -10.20
C ALA A 74 -0.10 10.88 -11.44
N SER A 75 -1.35 10.93 -11.90
CA SER A 75 -1.76 11.78 -13.02
C SER A 75 -1.57 13.27 -12.75
N ASP A 76 -1.85 13.74 -11.52
CA ASP A 76 -1.74 15.17 -11.16
C ASP A 76 -0.30 15.69 -11.25
N VAL A 77 0.67 14.80 -11.00
CA VAL A 77 2.10 15.15 -11.03
C VAL A 77 2.80 14.65 -12.30
N GLY A 78 2.06 14.09 -13.26
CA GLY A 78 2.55 13.71 -14.58
C GLY A 78 3.46 12.49 -14.61
N VAL A 79 3.27 11.54 -13.68
CA VAL A 79 4.07 10.31 -13.57
C VAL A 79 3.18 9.07 -13.64
N HIS A 80 3.75 7.92 -14.03
CA HIS A 80 3.01 6.66 -14.14
C HIS A 80 2.88 5.94 -12.79
N ASP A 81 3.92 6.02 -11.97
CA ASP A 81 4.01 5.54 -10.61
C ASP A 81 5.16 6.31 -9.94
N HIS A 82 4.97 6.73 -8.70
CA HIS A 82 5.97 7.46 -7.93
C HIS A 82 6.01 6.87 -6.54
N GLY A 83 7.18 6.43 -6.10
CA GLY A 83 7.33 5.75 -4.81
C GLY A 83 7.03 6.60 -3.56
N ALA A 84 6.49 7.81 -3.72
CA ALA A 84 5.92 8.60 -2.61
C ALA A 84 4.42 8.32 -2.43
N ILE A 85 3.75 7.83 -3.47
CA ILE A 85 2.41 7.27 -3.39
C ILE A 85 2.56 5.94 -2.65
N VAL A 86 1.89 5.81 -1.52
CA VAL A 86 2.04 4.70 -0.57
C VAL A 86 0.69 4.26 0.00
N TRP A 87 -0.42 4.54 -0.69
CA TRP A 87 -1.75 4.11 -0.24
C TRP A 87 -2.01 2.63 -0.52
N ASP A 88 -1.47 2.13 -1.62
CA ASP A 88 -1.27 0.71 -1.95
C ASP A 88 -0.64 -0.06 -0.77
N GLU A 89 0.37 0.50 -0.13
CA GLU A 89 1.05 -0.10 1.02
C GLU A 89 0.12 -0.32 2.23
N PHE A 90 -0.83 0.59 2.43
CA PHE A 90 -1.83 0.48 3.50
C PHE A 90 -2.80 -0.65 3.15
N ALA A 91 -3.27 -0.71 1.90
CA ALA A 91 -4.16 -1.75 1.43
C ALA A 91 -3.53 -3.14 1.56
N GLY A 92 -2.29 -3.30 1.07
CA GLY A 92 -1.56 -4.56 1.13
C GLY A 92 -1.31 -5.02 2.58
N PHE A 93 -0.92 -4.10 3.48
CA PHE A 93 -0.75 -4.43 4.88
C PHE A 93 -2.07 -4.81 5.58
N PHE A 94 -3.17 -4.12 5.29
CA PHE A 94 -4.47 -4.48 5.86
C PHE A 94 -4.97 -5.83 5.39
N ILE A 95 -4.71 -6.20 4.13
CA ILE A 95 -4.99 -7.54 3.61
C ILE A 95 -4.16 -8.57 4.37
N THR A 96 -2.86 -8.31 4.55
CA THR A 96 -1.92 -9.21 5.25
C THR A 96 -2.41 -9.58 6.65
N MET A 97 -3.02 -8.62 7.37
CA MET A 97 -3.47 -8.79 8.74
C MET A 97 -4.92 -9.31 8.87
N PHE A 98 -5.59 -9.62 7.76
CA PHE A 98 -6.99 -10.02 7.78
C PHE A 98 -7.22 -11.32 8.56
N MET A 99 -8.03 -11.24 9.63
CA MET A 99 -8.35 -12.37 10.52
C MET A 99 -7.14 -13.00 11.23
N VAL A 100 -6.00 -12.30 11.27
CA VAL A 100 -4.81 -12.75 12.01
C VAL A 100 -4.95 -12.36 13.49
N PRO A 101 -4.69 -13.26 14.46
CA PRO A 101 -4.68 -12.91 15.88
C PRO A 101 -3.69 -11.77 16.19
N ILE A 102 -4.14 -10.75 16.93
CA ILE A 102 -3.35 -9.55 17.17
C ILE A 102 -2.34 -9.78 18.31
N SER A 103 -1.06 -9.62 17.98
CA SER A 103 0.07 -9.61 18.91
C SER A 103 1.18 -8.75 18.34
N TRP A 104 2.14 -8.33 19.15
CA TRP A 104 3.29 -7.58 18.61
C TRP A 104 4.12 -8.45 17.64
N GLN A 105 4.14 -9.77 17.85
CA GLN A 105 4.77 -10.73 16.94
C GLN A 105 4.04 -10.79 15.60
N SER A 106 2.71 -10.94 15.60
CA SER A 106 1.95 -11.05 14.35
C SER A 106 1.97 -9.76 13.55
N VAL A 107 1.92 -8.59 14.19
CA VAL A 107 2.10 -7.29 13.52
C VAL A 107 3.51 -7.18 12.90
N THR A 108 4.54 -7.58 13.65
CA THR A 108 5.94 -7.52 13.18
C THR A 108 6.19 -8.48 12.02
N VAL A 109 5.74 -9.72 12.13
CA VAL A 109 5.88 -10.74 11.08
C VAL A 109 5.06 -10.36 9.86
N GLY A 110 3.83 -9.89 10.04
CA GLY A 110 2.98 -9.40 8.96
C GLY A 110 3.61 -8.23 8.21
N PHE A 111 4.19 -7.28 8.94
CA PHE A 111 4.94 -6.16 8.35
C PHE A 111 6.11 -6.64 7.49
N ILE A 112 6.93 -7.54 8.04
CA ILE A 112 8.11 -8.07 7.34
C ILE A 112 7.70 -8.88 6.10
N LEU A 113 6.71 -9.76 6.23
CA LEU A 113 6.25 -10.60 5.13
C LEU A 113 5.64 -9.77 4.01
N PHE A 114 4.78 -8.81 4.35
CA PHE A 114 4.20 -7.91 3.35
C PHE A 114 5.30 -7.16 2.60
N ARG A 115 6.24 -6.52 3.31
CA ARG A 115 7.35 -5.80 2.68
C ARG A 115 8.25 -6.71 1.85
N LEU A 116 8.46 -7.95 2.28
CA LEU A 116 9.22 -8.93 1.50
C LEU A 116 8.54 -9.19 0.16
N PHE A 117 7.22 -9.44 0.15
CA PHE A 117 6.46 -9.73 -1.07
C PHE A 117 6.28 -8.52 -1.97
N ASP A 118 6.03 -7.35 -1.40
CA ASP A 118 5.91 -6.09 -2.14
C ASP A 118 7.25 -5.73 -2.82
N ILE A 119 8.38 -5.82 -2.11
CA ILE A 119 9.69 -5.50 -2.71
C ILE A 119 10.13 -6.57 -3.72
N ALA A 120 9.93 -7.85 -3.40
CA ALA A 120 10.43 -8.94 -4.24
C ALA A 120 9.56 -9.18 -5.49
N LYS A 121 8.26 -8.83 -5.45
CA LYS A 121 7.25 -9.08 -6.49
C LYS A 121 7.40 -10.46 -7.15
N PRO A 122 7.38 -11.58 -6.39
CA PRO A 122 7.57 -12.91 -6.97
C PRO A 122 6.50 -13.20 -8.02
N TRP A 123 6.83 -14.11 -8.94
CA TRP A 123 5.83 -14.59 -9.90
C TRP A 123 4.60 -15.13 -9.14
N PRO A 124 3.35 -14.77 -9.52
CA PRO A 124 2.91 -14.09 -10.75
C PRO A 124 2.76 -12.55 -10.66
N ILE A 125 3.11 -11.93 -9.52
CA ILE A 125 2.94 -10.47 -9.26
C ILE A 125 3.64 -9.64 -10.34
N SER A 126 4.89 -9.98 -10.65
CA SER A 126 5.70 -9.31 -11.67
C SER A 126 5.17 -9.40 -13.12
N ILE A 127 4.21 -10.29 -13.43
CA ILE A 127 3.55 -10.30 -14.74
C ILE A 127 2.44 -9.26 -14.81
N ALA A 128 1.69 -9.11 -13.72
CA ALA A 128 0.61 -8.15 -13.65
C ALA A 128 1.12 -6.71 -13.65
N ASP A 129 2.18 -6.45 -12.88
CA ASP A 129 2.94 -5.19 -12.85
C ASP A 129 3.32 -4.69 -14.25
N LYS A 130 3.69 -5.61 -15.16
CA LYS A 130 4.10 -5.26 -16.53
C LYS A 130 2.94 -4.97 -17.50
N LYS A 131 1.72 -5.37 -17.18
CA LYS A 131 0.56 -5.30 -18.09
C LYS A 131 -0.48 -4.28 -17.66
N LEU A 132 -0.53 -3.97 -16.38
CA LEU A 132 -1.50 -3.05 -15.80
C LEU A 132 -0.89 -1.66 -15.68
N THR A 133 -1.69 -0.62 -15.91
CA THR A 133 -1.21 0.77 -15.88
C THR A 133 -2.15 1.65 -15.08
N GLY A 134 -1.64 2.80 -14.65
CA GLY A 134 -2.38 3.75 -13.82
C GLY A 134 -2.66 3.20 -12.42
N GLY A 135 -3.64 3.78 -11.73
CA GLY A 135 -3.93 3.43 -10.34
C GLY A 135 -4.36 1.97 -10.12
N PHE A 136 -4.88 1.28 -11.15
CA PHE A 136 -5.13 -0.15 -11.04
C PHE A 136 -3.84 -0.95 -10.97
N GLY A 137 -2.83 -0.58 -11.77
CA GLY A 137 -1.50 -1.19 -11.70
C GLY A 137 -0.87 -1.00 -10.33
N ILE A 138 -0.84 0.25 -9.84
CA ILE A 138 -0.26 0.64 -8.54
C ILE A 138 -0.90 -0.10 -7.35
N MET A 139 -2.21 -0.40 -7.41
CA MET A 139 -2.86 -1.09 -6.30
C MET A 139 -2.74 -2.61 -6.40
N PHE A 140 -2.66 -3.16 -7.61
CA PHE A 140 -2.88 -4.58 -7.83
C PHE A 140 -1.72 -5.45 -7.35
N ASP A 141 -0.49 -4.99 -7.53
CA ASP A 141 0.72 -5.64 -7.05
C ASP A 141 0.77 -5.72 -5.52
N ASP A 142 0.49 -4.63 -4.80
CA ASP A 142 0.43 -4.60 -3.34
C ASP A 142 -0.72 -5.44 -2.77
N VAL A 143 -1.87 -5.44 -3.44
CA VAL A 143 -3.00 -6.33 -3.10
C VAL A 143 -2.57 -7.78 -3.22
N LEU A 144 -1.89 -8.16 -4.31
CA LEU A 144 -1.37 -9.52 -4.45
C LEU A 144 -0.29 -9.83 -3.41
N ALA A 145 0.66 -8.92 -3.17
CA ALA A 145 1.67 -9.09 -2.14
C ALA A 145 1.04 -9.32 -0.75
N GLY A 146 0.00 -8.55 -0.42
CA GLY A 146 -0.78 -8.71 0.79
C GLY A 146 -1.49 -10.05 0.88
N LEU A 147 -2.05 -10.57 -0.21
CA LEU A 147 -2.66 -11.91 -0.24
C LEU A 147 -1.64 -13.03 -0.03
N PHE A 148 -0.45 -12.91 -0.62
CA PHE A 148 0.64 -13.87 -0.40
C PHE A 148 1.10 -13.86 1.06
N ALA A 149 1.30 -12.67 1.62
CA ALA A 149 1.65 -12.50 3.02
C ALA A 149 0.56 -13.05 3.96
N LEU A 150 -0.71 -12.77 3.68
CA LEU A 150 -1.87 -13.28 4.42
C LEU A 150 -1.87 -14.81 4.51
N ILE A 151 -1.64 -15.50 3.39
CA ILE A 151 -1.58 -16.97 3.37
C ILE A 151 -0.50 -17.47 4.33
N ILE A 152 0.68 -16.86 4.33
CA ILE A 152 1.76 -17.24 5.24
C ILE A 152 1.44 -16.89 6.69
N MET A 153 0.79 -15.74 6.94
CA MET A 153 0.37 -15.35 8.27
C MET A 153 -0.55 -16.40 8.90
N HIS A 154 -1.54 -16.91 8.15
CA HIS A 154 -2.46 -17.98 8.61
C HIS A 154 -1.78 -19.36 8.78
N LEU A 155 -0.58 -19.56 8.23
CA LEU A 155 0.20 -20.76 8.50
C LEU A 155 1.03 -20.66 9.79
N ILE A 156 1.26 -19.44 10.28
CA ILE A 156 2.12 -19.16 11.45
C ILE A 156 1.27 -18.86 12.70
N PHE A 157 0.14 -18.17 12.55
CA PHE A 157 -0.72 -17.67 13.64
C PHE A 157 -2.16 -18.15 13.48
#